data_AF-A0AA40G7N2-F1
#
_entry.id   AF-A0AA40G7N2-F1
#
_cell.length_a   1.000
_cell.length_b   1.000
_cell.length_c   1.000
_cell.angle_alpha   90.00
_cell.angle_beta   90.00
_cell.angle_gamma   90.00
#
_symmetry.space_group_name_H-M   'P 1'
#
loop_
_entity.id
_entity.type
_entity.pdbx_description
1 polymer ?
#
loop_
_entity_poly.entity_id
_entity_poly.type
_entity_poly.pdbx_seq_one_letter_code
_entity_poly.pdbx_strand_id
1 'polypeptide(L)'
;MGDNEDSCEERGCDSTQLDLDGLLYIGGVGAPFAPLTVPPVLWTGALRQGYVGCMRDLVINGQPIDIAGYAQQQDSGAVRPACHSQTPHCPSQPCMHGSQCLEGWNRFHCDCTGTPYTGPTCGKDASTLHLNGTQQMTALMPEDSKTQTEEIVVRFKTTRPRGLLLATSLENSSDRLQIYLEEGKAKMLIHIGDKEKTLVAGQGLNDDMWHTLRFSRRAASLKFQIDDESAIRDVETNSSVNRLKPEKAALQVAVQRAHDGTGGGMCCVPAVSGLPLQSVSMQMKRHDAR
;
A
#
# COMPACT_ATOMS: atom_id res chain seq x y z
N MET A 1 32.23 35.76 -18.11
CA MET A 1 31.91 37.11 -17.61
C MET A 1 30.72 37.62 -18.40
N GLY A 2 29.51 37.71 -17.86
CA GLY A 2 29.06 37.42 -16.51
C GLY A 2 27.65 36.86 -16.56
N ASP A 3 27.41 35.95 -15.64
CA ASP A 3 26.14 35.33 -15.32
C ASP A 3 25.20 36.41 -14.74
N ASN A 4 23.95 36.43 -15.23
CA ASN A 4 22.87 37.16 -14.55
C ASN A 4 22.41 36.26 -13.41
N GLU A 5 23.16 36.32 -12.30
CA GLU A 5 22.77 35.68 -11.05
C GLU A 5 21.55 36.40 -10.46
N ASP A 6 20.61 35.54 -10.11
CA ASP A 6 19.32 35.80 -9.54
C ASP A 6 19.46 36.63 -8.25
N SER A 7 18.87 37.83 -8.25
CA SER A 7 18.87 38.75 -7.11
C SER A 7 17.92 38.24 -6.02
N CYS A 8 18.39 37.28 -5.22
CA CYS A 8 17.83 36.94 -3.91
C CYS A 8 18.90 37.07 -2.82
N GLU A 9 19.61 38.20 -2.79
CA GLU A 9 20.40 38.59 -1.62
C GLU A 9 19.91 39.95 -1.11
N GLU A 10 19.64 39.99 0.20
CA GLU A 10 19.33 41.14 1.07
C GLU A 10 17.88 41.45 1.48
N ARG A 11 16.87 40.68 1.06
CA ARG A 11 15.56 40.69 1.75
C ARG A 11 15.10 39.27 1.99
N GLY A 12 14.87 38.91 3.26
CA GLY A 12 14.52 37.55 3.67
C GLY A 12 13.49 36.92 2.74
N CYS A 13 13.78 35.70 2.26
CA CYS A 13 12.85 34.90 1.48
C CYS A 13 11.67 34.46 2.36
N ASP A 14 10.72 35.37 2.56
CA ASP A 14 9.39 35.05 3.07
C ASP A 14 8.41 35.14 1.89
N SER A 15 8.62 34.27 0.89
CA SER A 15 7.64 34.10 -0.18
C SER A 15 6.47 33.30 0.38
N THR A 16 5.34 33.98 0.56
CA THR A 16 4.06 33.36 0.92
C THR A 16 3.26 32.90 -0.30
N GLN A 17 3.84 33.06 -1.50
CA GLN A 17 3.20 32.80 -2.78
C GLN A 17 3.70 31.48 -3.37
N LEU A 18 2.75 30.60 -3.69
CA LEU A 18 3.01 29.34 -4.38
C LEU A 18 2.88 29.58 -5.88
N ASP A 19 4.00 29.48 -6.60
CA ASP A 19 3.99 29.50 -8.06
C ASP A 19 3.72 28.08 -8.58
N LEU A 20 2.74 27.96 -9.47
CA LEU A 20 2.30 26.67 -10.02
C LEU A 20 2.60 26.67 -11.51
N ASP A 21 3.44 25.74 -11.95
CA ASP A 21 3.72 25.50 -13.36
C ASP A 21 3.10 24.16 -13.82
N GLY A 22 2.68 24.10 -15.09
CA GLY A 22 2.12 22.90 -15.72
C GLY A 22 0.59 22.74 -15.64
N LEU A 23 0.13 21.49 -15.80
CA LEU A 23 -1.29 21.13 -15.90
C LEU A 23 -1.97 21.01 -14.53
N LEU A 24 -3.20 21.52 -14.43
CA LEU A 24 -4.08 21.28 -13.30
C LEU A 24 -4.88 20.00 -13.48
N TYR A 25 -4.76 19.07 -12.53
CA TYR A 25 -5.51 17.82 -12.49
C TYR A 25 -6.66 17.91 -11.49
N ILE A 26 -7.86 17.51 -11.90
CA ILE A 26 -9.06 17.51 -11.07
C ILE A 26 -9.66 16.11 -11.11
N GLY A 27 -10.01 15.57 -9.94
CA GLY A 27 -10.61 14.25 -9.82
C GLY A 27 -9.62 13.08 -9.89
N GLY A 28 -8.43 13.24 -10.44
CA GLY A 28 -7.41 12.18 -10.42
C GLY A 28 -6.22 12.49 -11.32
N VAL A 29 -5.19 11.66 -11.22
CA VAL A 29 -3.91 11.82 -11.92
C VAL A 29 -3.72 10.75 -13.02
N GLY A 30 -4.34 10.98 -14.18
CA GLY A 30 -4.07 10.31 -15.46
C GLY A 30 -4.10 8.77 -15.52
N ALA A 31 -3.99 8.22 -16.73
CA ALA A 31 -3.85 6.78 -16.94
C ALA A 31 -2.50 6.24 -16.37
N PRO A 32 -2.38 4.93 -16.07
CA PRO A 32 -1.18 4.31 -15.51
C PRO A 32 0.13 4.60 -16.25
N PHE A 33 0.05 4.98 -17.53
CA PHE A 33 1.18 5.20 -18.43
C PHE A 33 1.52 6.68 -18.65
N ALA A 34 0.79 7.63 -18.05
CA ALA A 34 1.19 9.03 -18.09
C ALA A 34 2.44 9.22 -17.21
N PRO A 35 3.52 9.85 -17.72
CA PRO A 35 4.76 10.08 -16.98
C PRO A 35 4.57 11.22 -15.98
N LEU A 36 3.73 11.00 -14.96
CA LEU A 36 3.52 11.92 -13.86
C LEU A 36 4.15 11.33 -12.60
N THR A 37 5.20 11.98 -12.10
CA THR A 37 5.79 11.65 -10.81
C THR A 37 4.94 12.30 -9.71
N VAL A 38 4.18 11.48 -8.99
CA VAL A 38 3.36 11.95 -7.87
C VAL A 38 4.21 11.92 -6.60
N PRO A 39 4.32 13.04 -5.85
CA PRO A 39 5.01 13.04 -4.57
C PRO A 39 4.42 11.99 -3.61
N PRO A 40 5.25 11.22 -2.88
CA PRO A 40 4.79 10.16 -1.97
C PRO A 40 3.81 10.63 -0.88
N VAL A 41 3.82 11.93 -0.55
CA VAL A 41 2.89 12.56 0.39
C VAL A 41 1.46 12.62 -0.14
N LEU A 42 1.28 12.66 -1.46
CA LEU A 42 -0.02 12.59 -2.12
C LEU A 42 -0.42 11.13 -2.34
N TRP A 43 -0.71 10.43 -1.24
CA TRP A 43 -0.94 8.98 -1.20
C TRP A 43 -2.03 8.50 -2.17
N THR A 44 -3.13 9.24 -2.34
CA THR A 44 -4.18 8.89 -3.30
C THR A 44 -3.66 8.90 -4.73
N GLY A 45 -2.82 9.87 -5.09
CA GLY A 45 -2.22 9.94 -6.42
C GLY A 45 -1.16 8.86 -6.65
N ALA A 46 -0.32 8.57 -5.66
CA ALA A 46 0.66 7.47 -5.72
C ALA A 46 -0.03 6.10 -5.88
N LEU A 47 -1.18 5.93 -5.23
CA LEU A 47 -2.02 4.74 -5.36
C LEU A 47 -2.98 4.78 -6.57
N ARG A 48 -2.99 5.90 -7.32
CA ARG A 48 -3.89 6.20 -8.44
C ARG A 48 -5.39 6.06 -8.10
N GLN A 49 -5.75 6.38 -6.87
CA GLN A 49 -7.13 6.54 -6.42
C GLN A 49 -7.61 7.94 -6.74
N GLY A 50 -8.32 8.08 -7.85
CA GLY A 50 -9.07 9.29 -8.15
C GLY A 50 -10.28 9.47 -7.23
N TYR A 51 -10.73 10.71 -7.10
CA TYR A 51 -12.03 11.04 -6.55
C TYR A 51 -13.14 10.45 -7.43
N VAL A 52 -14.14 9.85 -6.77
CA VAL A 52 -15.36 9.38 -7.42
C VAL A 52 -16.54 10.03 -6.72
N GLY A 53 -17.27 10.86 -7.45
CA GLY A 53 -18.34 11.67 -6.90
C GLY A 53 -18.70 12.79 -7.86
N CYS A 54 -19.24 13.88 -7.32
CA CYS A 54 -19.64 15.03 -8.10
C CYS A 54 -18.85 16.28 -7.72
N MET A 55 -18.61 17.13 -8.71
CA MET A 55 -18.05 18.45 -8.54
C MET A 55 -18.88 19.43 -9.38
N ARG A 56 -19.04 20.65 -8.89
CA ARG A 56 -19.69 21.75 -9.60
C ARG A 56 -19.09 23.08 -9.15
N ASP A 57 -19.37 24.13 -9.91
CA ASP A 57 -19.05 25.52 -9.55
C ASP A 57 -17.57 25.76 -9.23
N LEU A 58 -16.66 25.16 -10.02
CA LEU A 58 -15.24 25.42 -9.88
C LEU A 58 -14.92 26.85 -10.32
N VAL A 59 -14.19 27.57 -9.47
CA VAL A 59 -13.72 28.92 -9.73
C VAL A 59 -12.21 28.94 -9.54
N ILE A 60 -11.48 29.45 -10.52
CA ILE A 60 -10.02 29.62 -10.47
C ILE A 60 -9.71 31.09 -10.74
N ASN A 61 -8.99 31.74 -9.83
CA ASN A 61 -8.66 33.17 -9.93
C ASN A 61 -9.88 34.08 -10.18
N GLY A 62 -11.02 33.76 -9.55
CA GLY A 62 -12.28 34.48 -9.70
C GLY A 62 -13.05 34.18 -11.00
N GLN A 63 -12.52 33.33 -11.88
CA GLN A 63 -13.17 32.93 -13.13
C GLN A 63 -13.86 31.57 -12.97
N PRO A 64 -15.16 31.45 -13.28
CA PRO A 64 -15.85 30.17 -13.30
C PRO A 64 -15.31 29.29 -14.45
N ILE A 65 -15.07 28.01 -14.15
CA ILE A 65 -14.53 27.04 -15.09
C ILE A 65 -15.61 26.01 -15.44
N ASP A 66 -15.86 25.82 -16.74
CA ASP A 66 -16.78 24.79 -17.23
C ASP A 66 -16.14 23.39 -17.20
N ILE A 67 -16.17 22.78 -16.02
CA ILE A 67 -15.62 21.43 -15.81
C ILE A 67 -16.35 20.38 -16.68
N ALA A 68 -17.65 20.57 -16.93
CA ALA A 68 -18.45 19.61 -17.70
C ALA A 68 -18.04 19.63 -19.18
N GLY A 69 -17.79 20.81 -19.75
CA GLY A 69 -17.22 20.97 -21.07
C GLY A 69 -15.84 20.32 -21.20
N TYR A 70 -14.94 20.56 -20.24
CA TYR A 70 -13.63 19.90 -20.21
C TYR A 70 -13.73 18.37 -20.10
N ALA A 71 -14.63 17.87 -19.26
CA ALA A 71 -14.85 16.44 -19.09
C ALA A 71 -15.34 15.75 -20.38
N GLN A 72 -16.22 16.42 -21.14
CA GLN A 72 -16.67 15.93 -22.45
C GLN A 72 -15.53 15.86 -23.46
N GLN A 73 -14.63 16.85 -23.46
CA GLN A 73 -13.48 16.89 -24.36
C GLN A 73 -12.45 15.80 -24.05
N GLN A 74 -12.31 15.40 -22.78
CA GLN A 74 -11.41 14.32 -22.38
C GLN A 74 -11.87 12.93 -22.83
N ASP A 75 -13.11 12.79 -23.32
CA ASP A 75 -13.74 11.53 -23.74
C ASP A 75 -13.55 10.38 -22.74
N SER A 76 -13.54 10.71 -21.45
CA SER A 76 -13.46 9.71 -20.39
C SER A 76 -14.87 9.19 -20.12
N GLY A 77 -15.16 7.95 -20.52
CA GLY A 77 -16.45 7.31 -20.24
C GLY A 77 -16.84 7.24 -18.75
N ALA A 78 -15.87 7.48 -17.86
CA ALA A 78 -16.05 7.56 -16.41
C ALA A 78 -16.54 8.93 -15.90
N VAL A 79 -16.37 10.01 -16.66
CA VAL A 79 -16.83 11.36 -16.26
C VAL A 79 -18.11 11.69 -17.01
N ARG A 80 -19.14 12.13 -16.28
CA ARG A 80 -20.45 12.46 -16.85
C ARG A 80 -20.81 13.91 -16.53
N PRO A 81 -21.41 14.66 -17.48
CA PRO A 81 -21.83 16.05 -17.26
C PRO A 81 -22.89 16.21 -16.16
N ALA A 82 -23.69 15.17 -15.92
CA ALA A 82 -24.77 15.19 -14.95
C ALA A 82 -24.41 14.39 -13.69
N CYS A 83 -24.75 14.95 -12.53
CA CYS A 83 -24.59 14.33 -11.23
C CYS A 83 -25.96 13.90 -10.69
N HIS A 84 -26.35 12.66 -10.95
CA HIS A 84 -27.53 12.06 -10.33
C HIS A 84 -27.10 10.87 -9.47
N SER A 85 -27.56 10.82 -8.22
CA SER A 85 -27.39 9.65 -7.37
C SER A 85 -28.28 8.52 -7.88
N GLN A 86 -27.70 7.34 -8.00
CA GLN A 86 -28.41 6.11 -8.33
C GLN A 86 -28.87 5.41 -7.05
N THR A 87 -29.78 4.45 -7.22
CA THR A 87 -30.19 3.57 -6.13
C THR A 87 -28.97 2.79 -5.61
N PRO A 88 -28.82 2.62 -4.28
CA PRO A 88 -27.74 1.81 -3.71
C PRO A 88 -27.68 0.41 -4.32
N HIS A 89 -26.47 -0.06 -4.58
CA HIS A 89 -26.22 -1.35 -5.23
C HIS A 89 -26.12 -2.51 -4.22
N CYS A 90 -25.58 -2.29 -3.02
CA CYS A 90 -25.38 -3.35 -2.03
C CYS A 90 -26.64 -4.11 -1.60
N PRO A 91 -27.86 -3.53 -1.56
CA PRO A 91 -29.09 -4.28 -1.30
C PRO A 91 -29.35 -5.43 -2.26
N SER A 92 -28.82 -5.37 -3.50
CA SER A 92 -28.88 -6.46 -4.48
C SER A 92 -27.95 -7.63 -4.18
N GLN A 93 -27.12 -7.52 -3.12
CA GLN A 93 -26.12 -8.50 -2.71
C GLN A 93 -25.17 -8.91 -3.86
N PRO A 94 -24.46 -7.96 -4.48
CA PRO A 94 -23.62 -8.25 -5.64
C PRO A 94 -22.33 -9.03 -5.30
N CYS A 95 -21.96 -9.10 -4.01
CA CYS A 95 -20.76 -9.76 -3.54
C CYS A 95 -21.03 -11.23 -3.23
N MET A 96 -20.27 -12.13 -3.85
CA MET A 96 -20.40 -13.58 -3.69
C MET A 96 -19.79 -14.07 -2.38
N HIS A 97 -20.14 -15.30 -2.01
CA HIS A 97 -19.60 -16.02 -0.86
C HIS A 97 -19.75 -15.29 0.49
N GLY A 98 -20.78 -14.45 0.63
CA GLY A 98 -21.04 -13.68 1.85
C GLY A 98 -20.02 -12.58 2.12
N SER A 99 -19.19 -12.22 1.12
CA SER A 99 -18.21 -11.14 1.26
C SER A 99 -18.89 -9.80 1.51
N GLN A 100 -18.23 -8.90 2.25
CA GLN A 100 -18.81 -7.62 2.61
C GLN A 100 -18.98 -6.72 1.38
N CYS A 101 -20.21 -6.25 1.15
CA CYS A 101 -20.48 -5.19 0.18
C CYS A 101 -20.30 -3.82 0.81
N LEU A 102 -19.56 -2.95 0.13
CA LEU A 102 -19.36 -1.55 0.49
C LEU A 102 -20.01 -0.67 -0.57
N GLU A 103 -20.95 0.18 -0.14
CA GLU A 103 -21.63 1.12 -1.03
C GLU A 103 -20.68 2.28 -1.37
N GLY A 104 -20.65 2.69 -2.63
CA GLY A 104 -19.92 3.87 -3.11
C GLY A 104 -20.82 4.76 -3.97
N TRP A 105 -20.26 5.83 -4.52
CA TRP A 105 -21.01 6.71 -5.42
C TRP A 105 -21.32 6.01 -6.75
N ASN A 106 -22.59 5.64 -6.96
CA ASN A 106 -23.09 4.95 -8.15
C ASN A 106 -22.29 3.69 -8.51
N ARG A 107 -21.75 3.01 -7.50
CA ARG A 107 -21.00 1.76 -7.61
C ARG A 107 -21.00 1.02 -6.27
N PHE A 108 -20.69 -0.27 -6.30
CA PHE A 108 -20.36 -1.05 -5.12
C PHE A 108 -18.91 -1.53 -5.19
N HIS A 109 -18.39 -1.91 -4.04
CA HIS A 109 -17.12 -2.63 -3.90
C HIS A 109 -17.33 -3.86 -3.04
N CYS A 110 -16.72 -4.97 -3.43
CA CYS A 110 -16.72 -6.18 -2.62
C CYS A 110 -15.39 -6.31 -1.88
N ASP A 111 -15.44 -6.37 -0.56
CA ASP A 111 -14.26 -6.66 0.23
C ASP A 111 -13.99 -8.16 0.25
N CYS A 112 -13.22 -8.63 -0.73
CA CYS A 112 -12.78 -10.02 -0.79
C CYS A 112 -11.61 -10.32 0.17
N THR A 113 -11.13 -9.29 0.87
CA THR A 113 -9.89 -9.36 1.65
C THR A 113 -10.07 -10.27 2.88
N GLY A 114 -9.29 -11.34 2.96
CA GLY A 114 -9.44 -12.35 4.01
C GLY A 114 -10.35 -13.53 3.61
N THR A 115 -10.85 -13.53 2.38
CA THR A 115 -11.56 -14.67 1.78
C THR A 115 -10.61 -15.47 0.88
N PRO A 116 -10.95 -16.72 0.48
CA PRO A 116 -10.23 -17.44 -0.56
C PRO A 116 -10.62 -16.98 -1.98
N TYR A 117 -11.29 -15.84 -2.11
CA TYR A 117 -11.82 -15.35 -3.38
C TYR A 117 -11.26 -13.98 -3.75
N THR A 118 -11.37 -13.63 -5.02
CA THR A 118 -10.89 -12.39 -5.63
C THR A 118 -11.80 -11.93 -6.76
N GLY A 119 -11.46 -10.79 -7.36
CA GLY A 119 -12.23 -10.14 -8.42
C GLY A 119 -13.30 -9.18 -7.88
N PRO A 120 -13.99 -8.45 -8.77
CA PRO A 120 -14.88 -7.34 -8.39
C PRO A 120 -16.10 -7.76 -7.56
N THR A 121 -16.49 -9.03 -7.64
CA THR A 121 -17.63 -9.61 -6.92
C THR A 121 -17.22 -10.75 -5.99
N CYS A 122 -15.93 -10.98 -5.77
CA CYS A 122 -15.40 -12.13 -5.01
C CYS A 122 -15.88 -13.50 -5.53
N GLY A 123 -16.11 -13.61 -6.84
CA GLY A 123 -16.62 -14.84 -7.48
C GLY A 123 -15.55 -15.77 -8.05
N LYS A 124 -14.27 -15.37 -8.02
CA LYS A 124 -13.15 -16.16 -8.54
C LYS A 124 -12.27 -16.63 -7.41
N ASP A 125 -11.70 -17.83 -7.51
CA ASP A 125 -10.72 -18.30 -6.52
C ASP A 125 -9.46 -17.43 -6.53
N ALA A 126 -8.99 -17.07 -5.33
CA ALA A 126 -7.73 -16.37 -5.15
C ALA A 126 -6.57 -17.33 -5.43
N SER A 127 -5.54 -16.83 -6.13
CA SER A 127 -4.34 -17.60 -6.38
C SER A 127 -3.66 -17.98 -5.04
N THR A 128 -3.33 -19.25 -4.91
CA THR A 128 -2.63 -19.80 -3.75
C THR A 128 -1.30 -20.37 -4.21
N LEU A 129 -0.22 -19.97 -3.55
CA LEU A 129 1.12 -20.46 -3.79
C LEU A 129 1.49 -21.50 -2.74
N HIS A 130 1.96 -22.65 -3.18
CA HIS A 130 2.48 -23.70 -2.32
C HIS A 130 4.01 -23.60 -2.31
N LEU A 131 4.63 -23.33 -1.16
CA LEU A 131 6.05 -22.98 -1.05
C LEU A 131 6.82 -24.03 -0.28
N ASN A 132 7.54 -24.93 -0.93
CA ASN A 132 8.14 -26.05 -0.21
C ASN A 132 9.38 -25.75 0.66
N GLY A 133 9.66 -24.47 0.95
CA GLY A 133 10.82 -24.01 1.71
C GLY A 133 12.06 -23.72 0.85
N THR A 134 12.08 -24.15 -0.42
CA THR A 134 13.13 -23.79 -1.39
C THR A 134 12.64 -22.87 -2.50
N GLN A 135 11.32 -22.62 -2.55
CA GLN A 135 10.66 -21.78 -3.52
C GLN A 135 10.40 -20.39 -2.95
N GLN A 136 10.34 -19.39 -3.84
CA GLN A 136 10.01 -18.02 -3.49
C GLN A 136 9.24 -17.33 -4.63
N MET A 137 8.56 -16.24 -4.29
CA MET A 137 7.92 -15.36 -5.26
C MET A 137 8.42 -13.94 -5.02
N THR A 138 8.77 -13.24 -6.09
CA THR A 138 9.25 -11.85 -6.05
C THR A 138 8.37 -10.99 -6.93
N ALA A 139 7.87 -9.89 -6.35
CA ALA A 139 7.15 -8.87 -7.10
C ALA A 139 8.07 -7.66 -7.26
N LEU A 140 8.45 -7.37 -8.51
CA LEU A 140 9.23 -6.18 -8.82
C LEU A 140 8.30 -4.98 -8.87
N MET A 141 8.54 -4.02 -7.98
CA MET A 141 7.87 -2.72 -7.99
C MET A 141 8.74 -1.71 -8.76
N PRO A 142 8.14 -0.72 -9.44
CA PRO A 142 8.88 0.35 -10.10
C PRO A 142 9.81 1.10 -9.13
N GLU A 143 10.96 1.55 -9.62
CA GLU A 143 12.03 2.17 -8.81
C GLU A 143 11.55 3.42 -8.04
N ASP A 144 10.58 4.15 -8.58
CA ASP A 144 10.02 5.37 -7.97
C ASP A 144 8.90 5.10 -6.94
N SER A 145 8.63 3.85 -6.58
CA SER A 145 7.51 3.48 -5.69
C SER A 145 7.83 3.72 -4.21
N LYS A 146 7.95 4.98 -3.81
CA LYS A 146 7.98 5.37 -2.40
C LYS A 146 6.56 5.61 -1.88
N THR A 147 6.18 4.97 -0.78
CA THR A 147 4.84 5.06 -0.19
C THR A 147 4.90 5.52 1.27
N GLN A 148 3.89 6.26 1.72
CA GLN A 148 3.72 6.65 3.13
C GLN A 148 2.59 5.87 3.81
N THR A 149 1.93 5.02 3.06
CA THR A 149 0.76 4.26 3.50
C THR A 149 0.78 2.91 2.83
N GLU A 150 0.66 1.86 3.62
CA GLU A 150 0.58 0.50 3.15
C GLU A 150 -0.61 -0.19 3.83
N GLU A 151 -1.27 -1.05 3.08
CA GLU A 151 -2.25 -2.01 3.58
C GLU A 151 -1.92 -3.36 2.93
N ILE A 152 -1.47 -4.30 3.75
CA ILE A 152 -1.02 -5.62 3.30
C ILE A 152 -1.89 -6.66 3.98
N VAL A 153 -2.48 -7.55 3.20
CA VAL A 153 -3.19 -8.73 3.72
C VAL A 153 -2.58 -10.00 3.16
N VAL A 154 -2.17 -10.89 4.07
CA VAL A 154 -1.59 -12.19 3.74
C VAL A 154 -2.44 -13.26 4.39
N ARG A 155 -2.91 -14.23 3.60
CA ARG A 155 -3.49 -15.47 4.13
C ARG A 155 -2.44 -16.56 4.05
N PHE A 156 -2.22 -17.27 5.14
CA PHE A 156 -1.23 -18.34 5.18
C PHE A 156 -1.74 -19.54 5.96
N LYS A 157 -1.18 -20.71 5.65
CA LYS A 157 -1.44 -21.97 6.32
C LYS A 157 -0.12 -22.74 6.41
N THR A 158 0.24 -23.16 7.62
CA THR A 158 1.52 -23.85 7.85
C THR A 158 1.47 -24.70 9.11
N THR A 159 2.30 -25.73 9.17
CA THR A 159 2.62 -26.48 10.40
C THR A 159 3.92 -26.02 11.05
N ARG A 160 4.62 -25.07 10.41
CA ARG A 160 5.95 -24.61 10.84
C ARG A 160 5.87 -23.46 11.83
N PRO A 161 6.58 -23.54 12.97
CA PRO A 161 6.61 -22.44 13.92
C PRO A 161 7.50 -21.28 13.48
N ARG A 162 8.31 -21.45 12.42
CA ARG A 162 9.22 -20.43 11.87
C ARG A 162 9.14 -20.37 10.35
N GLY A 163 9.15 -19.17 9.78
CA GLY A 163 9.17 -18.97 8.32
C GLY A 163 8.88 -17.52 7.90
N LEU A 164 9.54 -17.05 6.84
CA LEU A 164 9.29 -15.73 6.25
C LEU A 164 7.99 -15.75 5.44
N LEU A 165 7.12 -14.76 5.64
CA LEU A 165 5.88 -14.58 4.86
C LEU A 165 6.04 -13.47 3.82
N LEU A 166 6.65 -12.35 4.22
CA LEU A 166 6.89 -11.20 3.35
C LEU A 166 8.16 -10.49 3.84
N ALA A 167 9.05 -10.13 2.93
CA ALA A 167 10.08 -9.15 3.21
C ALA A 167 10.12 -8.11 2.11
N THR A 168 10.75 -6.96 2.40
CA THR A 168 11.10 -5.99 1.39
C THR A 168 12.54 -5.61 1.34
N SER A 169 13.00 -5.30 0.12
CA SER A 169 14.36 -4.86 -0.16
C SER A 169 14.34 -3.64 -1.07
N LEU A 170 14.88 -2.50 -0.65
CA LEU A 170 15.15 -1.40 -1.57
C LEU A 170 16.65 -1.33 -1.82
N GLU A 171 17.06 -1.26 -3.09
CA GLU A 171 18.46 -1.13 -3.45
C GLU A 171 19.06 0.12 -2.80
N ASN A 172 20.28 -0.01 -2.26
CA ASN A 172 21.00 1.06 -1.57
C ASN A 172 20.25 1.66 -0.36
N SER A 173 19.30 0.94 0.22
CA SER A 173 18.62 1.33 1.45
C SER A 173 18.67 0.22 2.51
N SER A 174 18.77 0.62 3.77
CA SER A 174 18.56 -0.27 4.91
C SER A 174 17.08 -0.42 5.27
N ASP A 175 16.19 0.36 4.63
CA ASP A 175 14.75 0.34 4.86
C ASP A 175 14.17 -1.01 4.43
N ARG A 176 13.42 -1.64 5.35
CA ARG A 176 12.82 -2.95 5.12
C ARG A 176 11.57 -3.14 5.98
N LEU A 177 10.59 -3.84 5.43
CA LEU A 177 9.50 -4.46 6.17
C LEU A 177 9.70 -5.97 6.11
N GLN A 178 9.62 -6.65 7.24
CA GLN A 178 9.66 -8.10 7.33
C GLN A 178 8.46 -8.58 8.16
N ILE A 179 7.78 -9.59 7.66
CA ILE A 179 6.68 -10.27 8.33
C ILE A 179 6.98 -11.75 8.29
N TYR A 180 7.10 -12.38 9.45
CA TYR A 180 7.53 -13.76 9.59
C TYR A 180 6.87 -14.42 10.81
N LEU A 181 6.92 -15.75 10.83
CA LEU A 181 6.57 -16.55 12.00
C LEU A 181 7.80 -16.84 12.84
N GLU A 182 7.65 -16.74 14.15
CA GLU A 182 8.62 -17.21 15.13
C GLU A 182 7.92 -17.81 16.34
N GLU A 183 8.25 -19.07 16.66
CA GLU A 183 7.62 -19.82 17.74
C GLU A 183 6.08 -19.87 17.63
N GLY A 184 5.57 -19.97 16.41
CA GLY A 184 4.13 -20.02 16.13
C GLY A 184 3.40 -18.69 16.33
N LYS A 185 4.13 -17.57 16.48
CA LYS A 185 3.57 -16.21 16.56
C LYS A 185 3.96 -15.43 15.31
N ALA A 186 3.11 -14.52 14.86
CA ALA A 186 3.46 -13.60 13.79
C ALA A 186 4.24 -12.42 14.35
N LYS A 187 5.35 -12.08 13.70
CA LYS A 187 6.18 -10.93 14.00
C LYS A 187 6.30 -10.05 12.77
N MET A 188 6.13 -8.74 12.98
CA MET A 188 6.40 -7.72 11.99
C MET A 188 7.57 -6.87 12.50
N LEU A 189 8.58 -6.69 11.66
CA LEU A 189 9.70 -5.79 11.87
C LEU A 189 9.71 -4.76 10.75
N ILE A 190 9.78 -3.49 11.09
CA ILE A 190 9.94 -2.41 10.13
C ILE A 190 11.14 -1.55 10.52
N HIS A 191 12.05 -1.35 9.59
CA HIS A 191 13.19 -0.47 9.71
C HIS A 191 13.06 0.64 8.67
N ILE A 192 13.05 1.89 9.11
CA ILE A 192 12.99 3.08 8.24
C ILE A 192 13.98 4.12 8.78
N GLY A 193 14.99 4.46 7.98
CA GLY A 193 16.09 5.34 8.36
C GLY A 193 16.97 4.70 9.43
N ASP A 194 16.93 5.27 10.63
CA ASP A 194 17.64 4.85 11.84
C ASP A 194 16.72 4.20 12.88
N LYS A 195 15.42 4.06 12.56
CA LYS A 195 14.40 3.55 13.47
C LYS A 195 14.02 2.13 13.11
N GLU A 196 13.94 1.27 14.12
CA GLU A 196 13.38 -0.07 14.02
C GLU A 196 12.20 -0.23 14.98
N LYS A 197 11.12 -0.86 14.51
CA LYS A 197 9.94 -1.18 15.31
C LYS A 197 9.52 -2.62 15.06
N THR A 198 9.07 -3.29 16.12
CA THR A 198 8.63 -4.68 16.08
C THR A 198 7.27 -4.82 16.75
N LEU A 199 6.31 -5.46 16.07
CA LEU A 199 5.03 -5.88 16.64
C LEU A 199 4.89 -7.39 16.58
N VAL A 200 4.24 -7.97 17.58
CA VAL A 200 3.98 -9.41 17.69
C VAL A 200 2.50 -9.62 17.89
N ALA A 201 1.89 -10.54 17.15
CA ALA A 201 0.46 -10.86 17.25
C ALA A 201 0.19 -12.35 16.98
N GLY A 202 -0.95 -12.82 17.47
CA GLY A 202 -1.38 -14.22 17.38
C GLY A 202 -0.52 -15.20 18.19
N GLN A 203 -1.01 -16.44 18.28
CA GLN A 203 -0.35 -17.53 18.96
C GLN A 203 -0.78 -18.87 18.36
N GLY A 204 0.16 -19.80 18.22
CA GLY A 204 -0.14 -21.14 17.70
C GLY A 204 -0.53 -21.16 16.22
N LEU A 205 -0.08 -20.18 15.43
CA LEU A 205 -0.43 -19.98 14.01
C LEU A 205 0.14 -21.05 13.05
N ASN A 206 0.64 -22.14 13.61
CA ASN A 206 1.26 -23.25 12.92
C ASN A 206 0.46 -24.55 13.13
N ASP A 207 -0.87 -24.41 13.15
CA ASP A 207 -1.87 -25.43 13.43
C ASP A 207 -2.46 -26.10 12.15
N ASP A 208 -1.89 -25.78 10.99
CA ASP A 208 -2.38 -26.19 9.67
C ASP A 208 -3.75 -25.62 9.25
N MET A 209 -4.20 -24.54 9.91
CA MET A 209 -5.40 -23.79 9.55
C MET A 209 -5.05 -22.50 8.80
N TRP A 210 -6.03 -21.95 8.08
CA TRP A 210 -5.87 -20.67 7.38
C TRP A 210 -5.97 -19.51 8.37
N HIS A 211 -4.93 -18.70 8.43
CA HIS A 211 -4.92 -17.43 9.16
C HIS A 211 -4.86 -16.25 8.20
N THR A 212 -5.44 -15.13 8.60
CA THR A 212 -5.42 -13.85 7.88
C THR A 212 -4.63 -12.82 8.66
N LEU A 213 -3.48 -12.42 8.14
CA LEU A 213 -2.65 -11.36 8.69
C LEU A 213 -2.95 -10.04 7.98
N ARG A 214 -3.18 -8.99 8.75
CA ARG A 214 -3.40 -7.63 8.26
C ARG A 214 -2.35 -6.68 8.86
N PHE A 215 -1.55 -6.08 8.00
CA PHE A 215 -0.64 -5.00 8.35
C PHE A 215 -1.11 -3.71 7.70
N SER A 216 -1.16 -2.64 8.48
CA SER A 216 -1.39 -1.31 7.95
C SER A 216 -0.40 -0.33 8.55
N ARG A 217 0.19 0.51 7.69
CA ARG A 217 0.96 1.66 8.11
C ARG A 217 0.34 2.92 7.52
N ARG A 218 0.25 3.96 8.34
CA ARG A 218 -0.08 5.32 7.90
C ARG A 218 0.93 6.27 8.53
N ALA A 219 1.86 6.77 7.72
CA ALA A 219 3.03 7.50 8.17
C ALA A 219 3.80 6.69 9.26
N ALA A 220 3.80 7.16 10.51
CA ALA A 220 4.45 6.50 11.64
C ALA A 220 3.54 5.52 12.39
N SER A 221 2.22 5.56 12.17
CA SER A 221 1.27 4.68 12.84
C SER A 221 1.32 3.29 12.23
N LEU A 222 1.48 2.29 13.09
CA LEU A 222 1.51 0.88 12.70
C LEU A 222 0.32 0.16 13.32
N LYS A 223 -0.31 -0.70 12.54
CA LYS A 223 -1.37 -1.62 12.97
C LYS A 223 -1.03 -3.03 12.48
N PHE A 224 -1.05 -4.00 13.38
CA PHE A 224 -0.80 -5.41 13.08
C PHE A 224 -1.86 -6.28 13.72
N GLN A 225 -2.50 -7.14 12.93
CA GLN A 225 -3.65 -7.92 13.34
C GLN A 225 -3.61 -9.32 12.71
N ILE A 226 -3.98 -10.33 13.50
CA ILE A 226 -4.18 -11.70 13.05
C ILE A 226 -5.66 -12.03 13.24
N ASP A 227 -6.27 -12.61 12.21
CA ASP A 227 -7.67 -12.99 12.18
C ASP A 227 -8.59 -11.86 12.69
N ASP A 228 -9.56 -12.19 13.53
CA ASP A 228 -10.47 -11.23 14.16
C ASP A 228 -9.99 -10.78 15.55
N GLU A 229 -8.72 -11.04 15.90
CA GLU A 229 -8.16 -10.60 17.19
C GLU A 229 -8.02 -9.07 17.27
N SER A 230 -7.87 -8.57 18.49
CA SER A 230 -7.60 -7.14 18.71
C SER A 230 -6.28 -6.73 18.08
N ALA A 231 -6.33 -5.73 17.21
CA ALA A 231 -5.14 -5.25 16.54
C ALA A 231 -4.15 -4.59 17.50
N ILE A 232 -2.89 -4.99 17.40
CA ILE A 232 -1.77 -4.32 18.07
C ILE A 232 -1.48 -3.02 17.32
N ARG A 233 -1.39 -1.92 18.06
CA ARG A 233 -1.14 -0.59 17.50
C ARG A 233 0.07 0.03 18.16
N ASP A 234 0.90 0.66 17.33
CA ASP A 234 1.92 1.59 17.80
C ASP A 234 1.58 2.99 17.26
N VAL A 235 1.35 3.92 18.19
CA VAL A 235 0.97 5.31 17.91
C VAL A 235 2.01 6.19 18.58
N GLU A 236 2.82 6.87 17.78
CA GLU A 236 3.86 7.77 18.29
C GLU A 236 3.19 9.06 18.82
N THR A 237 3.28 9.31 20.12
CA THR A 237 2.80 10.55 20.74
C THR A 237 3.74 11.71 20.44
N ASN A 238 3.17 12.87 20.07
CA ASN A 238 3.84 14.13 19.71
C ASN A 238 5.09 14.46 20.56
N SER A 239 6.26 14.01 20.12
CA SER A 239 7.55 14.57 20.50
C SER A 239 8.33 14.82 19.22
N SER A 240 8.75 16.06 19.05
CA SER A 240 9.42 16.61 17.85
C SER A 240 10.79 16.01 17.55
N VAL A 241 11.21 14.95 18.27
CA VAL A 241 12.48 14.25 18.09
C VAL A 241 12.30 12.95 17.29
N ASN A 242 11.06 12.58 16.97
CA ASN A 242 10.76 11.22 16.57
C ASN A 242 9.90 11.08 15.30
N ARG A 243 10.10 11.91 14.27
CA ARG A 243 9.38 11.73 12.99
C ARG A 243 10.01 10.62 12.14
N LEU A 244 9.25 9.56 11.84
CA LEU A 244 9.50 8.79 10.61
C LEU A 244 9.38 9.74 9.43
N LYS A 245 10.49 9.98 8.72
CA LYS A 245 10.48 10.92 7.59
C LYS A 245 9.63 10.33 6.45
N PRO A 246 8.69 11.10 5.88
CA PRO A 246 7.73 10.58 4.91
C PRO A 246 8.32 10.19 3.53
N GLU A 247 9.64 10.32 3.33
CA GLU A 247 10.27 10.31 1.99
C GLU A 247 11.08 9.05 1.65
N LYS A 248 11.00 8.00 2.48
CA LYS A 248 11.70 6.73 2.22
C LYS A 248 10.89 5.54 2.74
N ALA A 249 10.16 4.87 1.86
CA ALA A 249 9.67 3.53 2.08
C ALA A 249 9.26 2.97 0.72
N ALA A 250 10.14 2.21 0.08
CA ALA A 250 9.75 1.40 -1.05
C ALA A 250 9.50 -0.02 -0.54
N LEU A 251 8.32 -0.55 -0.86
CA LEU A 251 7.92 -1.90 -0.49
C LEU A 251 8.17 -2.83 -1.69
N GLN A 252 9.42 -3.19 -1.97
CA GLN A 252 9.71 -4.22 -2.97
C GLN A 252 9.51 -5.58 -2.30
N VAL A 253 8.37 -6.25 -2.51
CA VAL A 253 8.12 -7.55 -1.87
C VAL A 253 9.07 -8.60 -2.44
N ALA A 254 10.11 -8.88 -1.67
CA ALA A 254 11.00 -10.00 -1.84
C ALA A 254 10.65 -11.04 -0.79
N VAL A 255 10.03 -12.16 -1.17
CA VAL A 255 10.34 -13.40 -0.46
C VAL A 255 11.73 -13.77 -0.96
N GLN A 256 12.76 -13.52 -0.16
CA GLN A 256 14.15 -13.54 -0.62
C GLN A 256 14.85 -14.87 -0.34
N ARG A 257 15.82 -15.13 -1.21
CA ARG A 257 16.59 -16.36 -1.36
C ARG A 257 17.60 -16.46 -0.22
N ALA A 258 17.65 -17.58 0.50
CA ALA A 258 18.89 -17.96 1.17
C ALA A 258 19.86 -18.45 0.08
N HIS A 259 20.89 -17.66 -0.24
CA HIS A 259 21.97 -18.11 -1.11
C HIS A 259 23.03 -18.78 -0.26
N ASP A 260 23.43 -19.99 -0.64
CA ASP A 260 24.60 -20.66 -0.07
C ASP A 260 25.85 -19.95 -0.60
N GLY A 261 26.55 -19.22 0.26
CA GLY A 261 27.75 -18.47 -0.06
C GLY A 261 28.90 -18.99 0.78
N THR A 262 29.68 -19.93 0.24
CA THR A 262 30.98 -20.30 0.81
C THR A 262 31.97 -19.16 0.57
N GLY A 263 32.18 -18.31 1.57
CA GLY A 263 33.20 -17.26 1.54
C GLY A 263 33.08 -16.33 2.75
N GLY A 264 34.06 -16.38 3.64
CA GLY A 264 33.99 -15.85 5.01
C GLY A 264 33.73 -14.35 5.14
N GLY A 265 32.93 -14.01 6.13
CA GLY A 265 32.60 -12.63 6.51
C GLY A 265 31.26 -12.54 7.23
N MET A 266 31.17 -13.13 8.43
CA MET A 266 30.05 -12.99 9.39
C MET A 266 28.63 -13.00 8.77
N CYS A 267 28.37 -13.95 7.87
CA CYS A 267 27.02 -14.28 7.43
C CYS A 267 26.37 -15.22 8.44
N CYS A 268 25.12 -14.93 8.81
CA CYS A 268 24.31 -15.67 9.76
C CYS A 268 24.51 -17.19 9.62
N VAL A 269 25.17 -17.79 10.61
CA VAL A 269 25.49 -19.21 10.69
C VAL A 269 24.18 -20.03 10.69
N PRO A 270 24.19 -21.23 10.07
CA PRO A 270 23.05 -21.78 9.34
C PRO A 270 22.32 -22.88 10.11
N ALA A 271 21.32 -23.44 9.42
CA ALA A 271 20.55 -24.68 9.68
C ALA A 271 19.13 -24.47 10.22
N VAL A 272 18.16 -24.61 9.30
CA VAL A 272 17.18 -25.69 9.43
C VAL A 272 16.98 -26.31 8.05
N SER A 273 17.57 -27.49 7.85
CA SER A 273 17.08 -28.43 6.85
C SER A 273 15.62 -28.79 7.19
N GLY A 274 14.76 -28.78 6.18
CA GLY A 274 13.36 -29.23 6.29
C GLY A 274 12.45 -28.25 5.57
N LEU A 275 11.87 -28.63 4.42
CA LEU A 275 10.47 -29.07 4.25
C LEU A 275 9.45 -27.88 4.25
N PRO A 276 8.18 -28.04 3.84
CA PRO A 276 7.43 -26.95 3.17
C PRO A 276 6.72 -25.91 4.06
N LEU A 277 6.62 -24.66 3.58
CA LEU A 277 5.49 -23.73 3.81
C LEU A 277 4.32 -24.18 2.91
N GLN A 278 3.25 -24.69 3.49
CA GLN A 278 2.30 -25.45 2.68
C GLN A 278 1.45 -24.61 1.74
N SER A 279 0.97 -23.44 2.15
CA SER A 279 0.15 -22.56 1.29
C SER A 279 0.18 -21.10 1.76
N VAL A 280 0.37 -20.18 0.83
CA VAL A 280 0.28 -18.73 1.03
C VAL A 280 -0.57 -18.13 -0.09
N SER A 281 -1.59 -17.36 0.27
CA SER A 281 -2.35 -16.54 -0.66
C SER A 281 -2.21 -15.09 -0.24
N MET A 282 -1.60 -14.27 -1.09
CA MET A 282 -1.35 -12.87 -0.78
C MET A 282 -2.30 -11.99 -1.56
N GLN A 283 -3.02 -11.11 -0.84
CA GLN A 283 -3.87 -10.08 -1.42
C GLN A 283 -3.37 -8.73 -0.95
N MET A 284 -2.63 -8.05 -1.81
CA MET A 284 -2.30 -6.65 -1.58
C MET A 284 -3.52 -5.80 -1.92
N LYS A 285 -4.14 -5.21 -0.90
CA LYS A 285 -5.20 -4.23 -1.11
C LYS A 285 -4.52 -2.90 -1.40
N ARG A 286 -4.67 -2.39 -2.62
CA ARG A 286 -4.53 -0.94 -2.81
C ARG A 286 -5.77 -0.35 -2.15
N HIS A 287 -5.56 0.63 -1.27
CA HIS A 287 -6.67 1.33 -0.62
C HIS A 287 -7.68 1.73 -1.73
N ASP A 288 -8.97 1.56 -1.52
CA ASP A 288 -9.97 2.30 -2.27
C ASP A 288 -10.41 3.40 -1.31
N ALA A 289 -10.15 4.66 -1.66
CA ALA A 289 -10.68 5.79 -0.92
C ALA A 289 -12.21 5.65 -0.85
N ARG A 290 -12.73 5.55 0.38
CA ARG A 290 -14.16 5.66 0.68
C ARG A 290 -14.63 7.09 0.49
#